data_AF-A0A536NUP7-F1
#
_entry.id   AF-A0A536NUP7-F1
#
_cell.length_a   1.000
_cell.length_b   1.000
_cell.length_c   1.000
_cell.angle_alpha   90.00
_cell.angle_beta   90.00
_cell.angle_gamma   90.00
#
_symmetry.space_group_name_H-M   'P 1'
#
loop_
_entity.id
_entity.type
_entity.pdbx_description
1 polymer ?
#
loop_
_entity_poly.entity_id
_entity_poly.type
_entity_poly.pdbx_seq_one_letter_code
_entity_poly.pdbx_strand_id
1 'polypeptide(L)'
;MDKEQVLRAVAALSTERPEWLPVLEAALVVAERCEPYGGEFAGAWVLEELKQQTGHPIWLPNLRVLISYGFLEKAGESTRGGRRAYYRVKDRQTIGQVLAEHRPDPRHVERRPAPPASRFRFVGAGNSGKPGSDTARRSGDFPYQPRSWR
;
A
#
# COMPACT_ATOMS: atom_id res chain seq x y z
N MET A 1 18.00 14.64 1.20
CA MET A 1 17.64 14.59 -0.23
C MET A 1 17.59 16.02 -0.70
N ASP A 2 17.99 16.32 -1.93
CA ASP A 2 17.87 17.70 -2.43
C ASP A 2 16.40 18.02 -2.79
N LYS A 3 15.99 19.29 -2.71
CA LYS A 3 14.59 19.70 -2.99
C LYS A 3 14.08 19.21 -4.36
N GLU A 4 14.93 19.26 -5.39
CA GLU A 4 14.58 18.75 -6.72
C GLU A 4 14.36 17.23 -6.75
N GLN A 5 15.15 16.47 -5.99
CA GLN A 5 14.98 15.02 -5.88
C GLN A 5 13.67 14.69 -5.18
N VAL A 6 13.32 15.44 -4.13
CA VAL A 6 12.03 15.32 -3.44
C VAL A 6 10.87 15.63 -4.37
N LEU A 7 10.94 16.72 -5.14
CA LEU A 7 9.93 17.06 -6.15
C LEU A 7 9.71 15.94 -7.16
N ARG A 8 10.79 15.42 -7.75
CA ARG A 8 10.71 14.29 -8.70
C ARG A 8 10.13 13.04 -8.04
N ALA A 9 10.53 12.73 -6.82
CA ALA A 9 10.04 11.56 -6.09
C ALA A 9 8.56 11.69 -5.72
N VAL A 10 8.09 12.86 -5.26
CA VAL A 10 6.68 13.10 -4.92
C VAL A 10 5.82 13.07 -6.19
N ALA A 11 6.29 13.69 -7.28
CA ALA A 11 5.61 13.63 -8.57
C ALA A 11 5.47 12.17 -9.08
N ALA A 12 6.56 11.39 -9.02
CA ALA A 12 6.54 9.98 -9.40
C ALA A 12 5.60 9.16 -8.51
N LEU A 13 5.68 9.32 -7.18
CA LEU A 13 4.80 8.63 -6.23
C LEU A 13 3.33 8.95 -6.50
N SER A 14 3.00 10.22 -6.75
CA SER A 14 1.62 10.64 -7.04
C SER A 14 1.06 10.07 -8.34
N THR A 15 1.94 9.81 -9.32
CA THR A 15 1.53 9.30 -10.64
C THR A 15 1.43 7.77 -10.62
N GLU A 16 2.41 7.11 -10.04
CA GLU A 16 2.54 5.65 -10.08
C GLU A 16 1.74 4.96 -8.98
N ARG A 17 1.64 5.59 -7.80
CA ARG A 17 1.10 5.02 -6.56
C ARG A 17 0.38 6.09 -5.71
N PRO A 18 -0.65 6.74 -6.22
CA PRO A 18 -1.35 7.83 -5.51
C PRO A 18 -1.90 7.42 -4.14
N GLU A 19 -2.22 6.15 -3.94
CA GLU A 19 -2.69 5.59 -2.67
C GLU A 19 -1.64 5.65 -1.54
N TRP A 20 -0.36 5.89 -1.88
CA TRP A 20 0.73 6.03 -0.92
C TRP A 20 0.96 7.47 -0.44
N LEU A 21 0.32 8.48 -1.06
CA LEU A 21 0.44 9.87 -0.59
C LEU A 21 -0.08 10.05 0.84
N PRO A 22 -1.28 9.56 1.22
CA PRO A 22 -1.74 9.66 2.61
C PRO A 22 -0.84 8.90 3.59
N VAL A 23 -0.19 7.82 3.13
CA VAL A 23 0.77 7.06 3.95
C VAL A 23 2.02 7.89 4.23
N LEU A 24 2.50 8.63 3.22
CA LEU A 24 3.62 9.56 3.38
C LEU A 24 3.25 10.70 4.34
N GLU A 25 2.05 11.27 4.23
CA GLU A 25 1.55 12.30 5.16
C GLU A 25 1.52 11.78 6.60
N ALA A 26 0.92 10.61 6.83
CA ALA A 26 0.89 9.95 8.14
C ALA A 26 2.30 9.68 8.68
N ALA A 27 3.24 9.28 7.82
CA ALA A 27 4.63 9.06 8.22
C ALA A 27 5.32 10.37 8.66
N LEU A 28 5.05 11.50 8.02
CA LEU A 28 5.59 12.80 8.42
C LEU A 28 5.05 13.25 9.79
N VAL A 29 3.75 13.05 10.04
CA VAL A 29 3.12 13.35 11.34
C VAL A 29 3.73 12.49 12.44
N VAL A 30 3.87 11.18 12.20
CA VAL A 30 4.50 10.28 13.17
C VAL A 30 5.95 10.65 13.41
N ALA A 31 6.70 10.98 12.36
CA ALA A 31 8.10 11.40 12.48
C ALA A 31 8.24 12.67 13.33
N GLU A 32 7.37 13.66 13.13
CA GLU A 32 7.33 14.89 13.93
C GLU A 32 7.09 14.60 15.42
N ARG A 33 6.13 13.73 15.74
CA ARG A 33 5.88 13.30 17.14
C ARG A 33 7.10 12.57 17.75
N CYS A 34 7.91 11.94 16.92
CA CYS A 34 9.09 11.18 17.35
C CYS A 34 10.39 12.00 17.36
N GLU A 35 10.42 13.22 16.80
CA GLU A 35 11.63 14.07 16.77
C GLU A 35 12.28 14.23 18.15
N PRO A 36 11.54 14.50 19.25
CA PRO A 36 12.13 14.61 20.59
C PRO A 36 12.81 13.35 21.10
N TYR A 37 12.53 12.19 20.49
CA TYR A 37 13.00 10.86 20.90
C TYR A 37 13.98 10.24 19.87
N GLY A 38 14.57 11.06 19.00
CA GLY A 38 15.54 10.62 17.98
C GLY A 38 14.94 10.36 16.59
N GLY A 39 13.66 10.68 16.37
CA GLY A 39 13.01 10.67 15.05
C GLY A 39 12.80 9.27 14.44
N GLU A 40 12.95 8.21 15.24
CA GLU A 40 12.74 6.83 14.81
C GLU A 40 11.33 6.38 15.18
N PHE A 41 10.65 5.71 14.25
CA PHE A 41 9.29 5.25 14.46
C PHE A 41 9.03 3.86 13.87
N ALA A 42 8.07 3.16 14.45
CA ALA A 42 7.62 1.88 13.93
C ALA A 42 6.59 2.07 12.81
N GLY A 43 6.62 1.20 11.80
CA GLY A 43 5.61 1.25 10.72
C GLY A 43 4.17 1.05 11.21
N ALA A 44 3.98 0.33 12.33
CA ALA A 44 2.67 0.18 12.97
C ALA A 44 2.08 1.51 13.45
N TRP A 45 2.91 2.48 13.84
CA TRP A 45 2.44 3.80 14.27
C TRP A 45 1.91 4.63 13.09
N VAL A 46 2.52 4.47 11.91
CA VAL A 46 2.01 5.07 10.67
C VAL A 46 0.65 4.51 10.29
N LEU A 47 0.44 3.20 10.47
CA LEU A 47 -0.87 2.58 10.22
C LEU A 47 -1.95 3.06 11.18
N GLU A 48 -1.61 3.25 12.46
CA GLU A 48 -2.55 3.78 13.44
C GLU A 48 -2.90 5.25 13.13
N GLU A 49 -1.91 6.07 12.79
CA GLU A 49 -2.14 7.45 12.36
C GLU A 49 -3.01 7.50 11.09
N LEU A 50 -2.72 6.67 10.11
CA LEU A 50 -3.49 6.60 8.87
C LEU A 50 -4.95 6.20 9.15
N LYS A 51 -5.18 5.22 10.04
CA LYS A 51 -6.51 4.83 10.49
C LYS A 51 -7.24 5.97 11.19
N GLN A 52 -6.55 6.78 11.99
CA GLN A 52 -7.14 7.97 12.63
C GLN A 52 -7.57 9.01 11.60
N GLN A 53 -6.79 9.19 10.52
CA GLN A 53 -7.08 10.16 9.46
C GLN A 53 -8.21 9.70 8.51
N THR A 54 -8.26 8.42 8.16
CA THR A 54 -9.24 7.88 7.19
C THR A 54 -10.49 7.28 7.84
N GLY A 55 -10.46 7.04 9.16
CA GLY A 55 -11.55 6.43 9.93
C GLY A 55 -11.68 4.91 9.76
N HIS A 56 -10.82 4.27 8.97
CA HIS A 56 -10.86 2.82 8.75
C HIS A 56 -9.45 2.21 8.63
N PRO A 57 -9.27 0.94 9.02
CA PRO A 57 -7.97 0.29 8.93
C PRO A 57 -7.59 0.07 7.45
N ILE A 58 -6.42 0.59 7.06
CA ILE A 58 -5.83 0.34 5.75
C ILE A 58 -4.73 -0.71 5.92
N TRP A 59 -4.83 -1.80 5.17
CA TRP A 59 -3.79 -2.81 5.16
C TRP A 59 -2.66 -2.42 4.20
N LEU A 60 -1.44 -2.34 4.71
CA LEU A 60 -0.23 -2.12 3.90
C LEU A 60 0.79 -3.23 4.20
N PRO A 61 1.50 -3.76 3.18
CA PRO A 61 2.44 -4.85 3.37
C PRO A 61 3.69 -4.45 4.16
N ASN A 62 4.20 -3.23 3.96
CA ASN A 62 5.31 -2.59 4.71
C ASN A 62 5.59 -1.20 4.11
N LEU A 63 6.46 -0.40 4.75
CA LEU A 63 6.84 0.93 4.24
C LEU A 63 7.99 0.92 3.21
N ARG A 64 8.32 -0.24 2.62
CA ARG A 64 9.45 -0.33 1.66
C ARG A 64 9.23 0.49 0.40
N VAL A 65 7.98 0.72 0.01
CA VAL A 65 7.66 1.62 -1.11
C VAL A 65 8.19 3.02 -0.81
N LEU A 66 7.93 3.58 0.37
CA LEU A 66 8.45 4.90 0.73
C LEU A 66 9.99 4.92 0.86
N ILE A 67 10.62 3.78 1.17
CA ILE A 67 12.09 3.63 1.11
C ILE A 67 12.58 3.65 -0.34
N SER A 68 11.91 2.98 -1.28
CA SER A 68 12.35 2.91 -2.68
C SER A 68 12.31 4.27 -3.37
N TYR A 69 11.37 5.14 -3.01
CA TYR A 69 11.34 6.54 -3.46
C TYR A 69 12.31 7.46 -2.67
N GLY A 70 12.94 6.94 -1.62
CA GLY A 70 13.97 7.65 -0.85
C GLY A 70 13.45 8.50 0.31
N PHE A 71 12.14 8.58 0.54
CA PHE A 71 11.55 9.38 1.63
C PHE A 71 11.94 8.87 3.02
N LEU A 72 12.00 7.54 3.16
CA LEU A 72 12.33 6.88 4.41
C LEU A 72 13.65 6.12 4.31
N GLU A 73 14.28 5.94 5.46
CA GLU A 73 15.35 4.97 5.67
C GLU A 73 14.98 4.03 6.82
N LYS A 74 15.57 2.84 6.77
CA LYS A 74 15.48 1.91 7.90
C LYS A 74 16.43 2.38 8.99
N ALA A 75 15.90 2.64 10.17
CA ALA A 75 16.67 2.98 11.36
C ALA A 75 17.09 1.70 12.08
N GLY A 76 18.40 1.57 12.33
CA GLY A 76 19.00 0.51 13.13
C GLY A 76 18.93 -0.91 12.55
N GLU A 77 19.52 -1.84 13.30
CA GLU A 77 19.39 -3.28 13.06
C GLU A 77 18.00 -3.76 13.49
N SER A 78 17.45 -4.75 12.77
CA SER A 78 16.11 -5.25 13.09
C SER A 78 16.10 -5.97 14.44
N THR A 79 15.56 -5.32 15.47
CA THR A 79 15.49 -5.86 16.84
C THR A 79 14.35 -6.89 16.99
N ARG A 80 14.54 -7.86 17.89
CA ARG A 80 13.68 -9.06 18.11
C ARG A 80 13.54 -9.96 16.88
N GLY A 81 14.66 -10.53 16.41
CA GLY A 81 14.65 -11.58 15.38
C GLY A 81 14.04 -11.14 14.05
N GLY A 82 14.25 -9.89 13.64
CA GLY A 82 13.75 -9.37 12.36
C GLY A 82 12.32 -8.81 12.37
N ARG A 83 11.58 -8.95 13.49
CA ARG A 83 10.12 -8.72 13.52
C ARG A 83 9.71 -7.24 13.63
N ARG A 84 10.60 -6.36 14.08
CA ARG A 84 10.35 -4.92 14.15
C ARG A 84 11.35 -4.19 13.27
N ALA A 85 10.82 -3.42 12.33
CA ALA A 85 11.57 -2.46 11.53
C ALA A 85 11.20 -1.06 12.03
N TYR A 86 12.23 -0.28 12.34
CA TYR A 86 12.12 1.14 12.64
C TYR A 86 12.55 1.93 11.41
N TYR A 87 11.97 3.10 11.26
CA TYR A 87 12.19 3.97 10.12
C TYR A 87 12.50 5.39 10.61
N ARG A 88 13.23 6.13 9.78
CA ARG A 88 13.50 7.57 9.93
C ARG A 88 13.19 8.27 8.61
N VAL A 89 12.71 9.50 8.67
CA VAL A 89 12.50 10.36 7.50
C VAL A 89 13.81 11.08 7.19
N LYS A 90 14.26 11.07 5.93
CA LYS A 90 15.58 11.64 5.55
C LYS A 90 15.64 13.17 5.51
N ASP A 91 14.51 13.83 5.25
CA ASP A 91 14.40 15.30 5.24
C ASP A 91 12.93 15.72 5.41
N ARG A 92 12.47 15.71 6.66
CA ARG A 92 11.04 15.90 6.97
C ARG A 92 10.53 17.26 6.49
N GLN A 93 11.32 18.32 6.66
CA GLN A 93 10.91 19.68 6.34
C GLN A 93 10.73 19.87 4.83
N THR A 94 11.73 19.47 4.04
CA THR A 94 11.66 19.61 2.58
C THR A 94 10.55 18.72 1.99
N ILE A 95 10.41 17.48 2.49
CA ILE A 95 9.33 16.57 2.04
C ILE A 95 7.95 17.15 2.39
N GLY A 96 7.77 17.66 3.60
CA GLY A 96 6.50 18.27 4.03
C GLY A 96 6.12 19.50 3.20
N GLN A 97 7.09 20.39 2.91
CA GLN A 97 6.87 21.56 2.06
C GLN A 97 6.46 21.15 0.64
N VAL A 98 7.23 20.26 0.00
CA VAL A 98 6.94 19.80 -1.35
C VAL A 98 5.60 19.08 -1.42
N LEU A 99 5.26 18.26 -0.43
CA LEU A 99 3.99 17.55 -0.40
C LEU A 99 2.81 18.51 -0.24
N ALA A 100 2.96 19.56 0.56
CA ALA A 100 1.96 20.62 0.69
C ALA A 100 1.78 21.42 -0.61
N GLU A 101 2.88 21.73 -1.31
CA GLU A 101 2.87 22.40 -2.63
C GLU A 101 2.26 21.50 -3.72
N HIS A 102 2.52 20.18 -3.68
CA HIS A 102 2.04 19.20 -4.65
C HIS A 102 0.55 18.88 -4.49
N ARG A 103 -0.05 19.22 -3.34
CA ARG A 103 -1.46 18.98 -3.10
C ARG A 103 -2.28 19.75 -4.15
N PRO A 104 -3.04 19.07 -5.02
CA PRO A 104 -3.96 19.78 -5.89
C PRO A 104 -4.98 20.52 -5.01
N ASP A 105 -5.22 21.79 -5.31
CA ASP A 105 -6.28 22.56 -4.67
C ASP A 105 -7.59 21.73 -4.73
N PRO A 106 -8.25 21.41 -3.60
CA PRO A 106 -9.50 20.65 -3.60
C PRO A 106 -10.59 21.30 -4.48
N ARG A 107 -10.45 22.58 -4.85
CA ARG A 107 -11.32 23.30 -5.78
C ARG A 107 -11.14 22.89 -7.25
N HIS A 108 -10.03 22.23 -7.59
CA HIS A 108 -9.66 21.83 -8.95
C HIS A 108 -9.70 20.31 -9.18
N VAL A 109 -10.34 19.55 -8.28
CA VAL A 109 -10.70 18.16 -8.57
C VAL A 109 -11.97 18.20 -9.43
N GLU A 110 -11.80 18.43 -10.73
CA GLU A 110 -12.76 17.92 -11.70
C GLU A 110 -12.96 16.45 -11.36
N ARG A 111 -14.17 16.11 -10.92
CA ARG A 111 -14.58 14.73 -10.64
C ARG A 111 -14.39 13.97 -11.94
N ARG A 112 -13.23 13.35 -12.12
CA ARG A 112 -13.05 12.33 -13.13
C ARG A 112 -14.12 11.29 -12.80
N PRO A 113 -15.14 11.08 -13.66
CA PRO A 113 -16.17 10.12 -13.35
C PRO A 113 -15.48 8.78 -13.12
N ALA A 114 -15.89 8.10 -12.04
CA ALA A 114 -15.36 6.78 -11.73
C ALA A 114 -15.35 5.95 -13.02
N PRO A 115 -14.25 5.28 -13.37
CA PRO A 115 -14.26 4.39 -14.51
C PRO A 115 -15.45 3.45 -14.33
N PRO A 116 -16.29 3.24 -15.37
CA PRO A 116 -17.43 2.35 -15.24
C PRO A 116 -16.90 1.02 -14.72
N ALA A 117 -17.55 0.46 -13.71
CA ALA A 117 -17.19 -0.83 -13.15
C ALA A 117 -17.23 -1.86 -14.29
N SER A 118 -16.09 -2.05 -14.98
CA SER A 118 -15.96 -3.10 -15.95
C SER A 118 -16.01 -4.37 -15.13
N ARG A 119 -17.16 -5.04 -15.13
CA ARG A 119 -17.24 -6.45 -14.77
C ARG A 119 -16.06 -7.12 -15.47
N PHE A 120 -15.07 -7.56 -14.71
CA PHE A 120 -14.01 -8.42 -15.21
C PHE A 120 -14.69 -9.64 -15.83
N ARG A 121 -14.87 -9.61 -17.15
CA ARG A 121 -15.29 -10.78 -17.91
C ARG A 121 -14.02 -11.55 -18.15
N PHE A 122 -13.85 -12.62 -17.38
CA PHE A 122 -12.88 -13.65 -17.70
C PHE A 122 -13.31 -14.26 -19.04
N VAL A 123 -12.74 -13.80 -20.14
CA VAL A 123 -12.85 -14.50 -21.43
C VAL A 123 -11.86 -15.65 -21.34
N GLY A 124 -12.35 -16.83 -20.93
CA GLY A 124 -11.58 -18.05 -21.01
C GLY A 124 -11.23 -18.30 -22.48
N ALA A 125 -9.97 -18.04 -22.85
CA ALA A 125 -9.43 -18.49 -24.12
C ALA A 125 -9.32 -20.02 -24.05
N GLY A 126 -10.31 -20.70 -24.62
CA GLY A 126 -10.39 -22.16 -24.58
C GLY A 126 -11.50 -22.72 -25.46
N ASN A 127 -11.59 -22.27 -26.72
CA ASN A 127 -12.51 -22.85 -27.69
C ASN A 127 -11.77 -23.58 -28.82
N SER A 128 -10.86 -24.47 -28.43
CA SER A 128 -10.29 -25.49 -29.32
C SER A 128 -10.49 -26.88 -28.72
N GLY A 129 -11.75 -27.28 -28.55
CA GLY A 129 -12.12 -28.63 -28.13
C GLY A 129 -13.29 -29.13 -28.98
N LYS A 130 -13.10 -30.26 -29.66
CA LYS A 130 -14.18 -30.96 -30.36
C LYS A 130 -15.30 -31.35 -29.37
N PRO A 131 -16.58 -31.34 -29.77
CA PRO A 131 -17.66 -31.83 -28.91
C PRO A 131 -17.39 -33.30 -28.53
N GLY A 132 -17.36 -33.61 -27.22
CA GLY A 132 -17.32 -34.99 -26.72
C GLY A 132 -16.19 -35.36 -25.76
N SER A 133 -15.24 -34.47 -25.45
CA SER A 133 -14.08 -34.81 -24.58
C SER A 133 -14.04 -34.10 -23.22
N ASP A 134 -15.16 -33.56 -22.74
CA ASP A 134 -15.20 -32.85 -21.46
C ASP A 134 -15.46 -33.81 -20.28
N THR A 135 -14.38 -34.39 -19.75
CA THR A 135 -14.39 -35.22 -18.54
C THR A 135 -14.50 -34.42 -17.24
N ALA A 136 -14.48 -33.09 -17.27
CA ALA A 136 -14.42 -32.27 -16.05
C ALA A 136 -15.79 -32.08 -15.34
N ARG A 137 -16.89 -32.57 -15.92
CA ARG A 137 -18.24 -32.38 -15.36
C ARG A 137 -18.78 -33.53 -14.51
N ARG A 138 -17.97 -34.58 -14.22
CA ARG A 138 -18.43 -35.80 -13.51
C ARG A 138 -17.94 -35.98 -12.06
N SER A 139 -17.42 -34.94 -11.41
CA SER A 139 -16.88 -35.05 -10.04
C SER A 139 -17.88 -34.72 -8.92
N GLY A 140 -19.18 -34.58 -9.22
CA GLY A 140 -20.21 -34.18 -8.24
C GLY A 140 -20.84 -35.29 -7.41
N ASP A 141 -20.77 -36.56 -7.82
CA ASP A 141 -21.59 -37.63 -7.23
C ASP A 141 -20.76 -38.74 -6.56
N PHE A 142 -19.95 -38.38 -5.55
CA PHE A 142 -19.42 -39.39 -4.62
C PHE A 142 -20.12 -39.25 -3.26
N PRO A 143 -21.08 -40.13 -2.91
CA PRO A 143 -21.64 -40.15 -1.57
C PRO A 143 -20.58 -40.65 -0.58
N TYR A 144 -20.08 -39.74 0.26
CA TYR A 144 -19.19 -40.07 1.36
C TYR A 144 -19.98 -40.75 2.49
N GLN A 145 -19.67 -42.01 2.79
CA GLN A 145 -20.09 -42.68 4.01
C GLN A 145 -18.88 -42.91 4.93
N PRO A 146 -18.86 -42.33 6.15
CA PRO A 146 -17.78 -42.59 7.10
C PRO A 146 -17.90 -44.01 7.67
N ARG A 147 -16.79 -44.75 7.67
CA ARG A 147 -16.70 -46.05 8.37
C ARG A 147 -16.66 -45.81 9.88
N SER A 148 -17.51 -46.54 10.61
CA SER A 148 -17.44 -46.62 12.07
C SER A 148 -16.16 -47.33 12.49
N TRP A 149 -15.47 -46.76 13.47
CA TRP A 149 -14.27 -47.32 14.06
C TRP A 149 -14.69 -48.45 15.03
N ARG A 150 -14.12 -49.64 14.85
CA ARG A 150 -14.06 -50.70 15.86
C ARG A 150 -12.61 -50.88 16.28
#